data_AF-A0A1V4MM55-F1
#
_entry.id   AF-A0A1V4MM55-F1
#
_cell.length_a   1.000
_cell.length_b   1.000
_cell.length_c   1.000
_cell.angle_alpha   90.00
_cell.angle_beta   90.00
_cell.angle_gamma   90.00
#
_symmetry.space_group_name_H-M   'P 1'
#
loop_
_entity.id
_entity.type
_entity.pdbx_description
1 polymer ?
#
loop_
_entity_poly.entity_id
_entity_poly.type
_entity_poly.pdbx_seq_one_letter_code
_entity_poly.pdbx_strand_id
1 'polypeptide(L)'
;MSFTASGSPFIDSFEWDFGDVNDPDYGQSVTHTYTENGQYLVTLNLTLDEGPPSISTTYVYIGQGPTYVSGTINNDVVWRLGASPYIVSGLTINEGAVLTIEPGVVIKFANQKGITVNGILDAKGTDDNKIVFTSVLDNTYGGDTDFLARYPDHPDVGDTWQICPDCVGDGRCAWAANYWGQIVFGPTSVNSVIDRAVILWGGSLRSGTWCYNPYATGMVSIQSSSVAMTNSMISNSWGNGIDVSNASLAITGNIVSRNQMRVLVTGNSAGTYHENVVASNSSYGMYYSGTGSINAEDNYWGEASGPLDDSDDRNTGGLYNPTGLGDRVSDYVNYFPWTGTIIGQTATPKGLSGTPGNRVICLDWNTNTEPFLGGYKIYYGTSPGSYGFLEVVDNTTSHKLTGLSNETTYYIAISSMNTLGAESLLSEEIVATPDVFEPLLRGDFDDDCDVDGYDLAEFAFDFGRTDCDLGERCEGDFDADLDVDGTDLAVLGPNFGITECPACE
;
A
#
# COMPACT_ATOMS: atom_id res chain seq x y z
N MET A 1 2.15 -13.61 -27.13
CA MET A 1 3.23 -13.87 -26.14
C MET A 1 4.42 -14.50 -26.85
N SER A 2 5.63 -14.33 -26.31
CA SER A 2 6.86 -14.88 -26.89
C SER A 2 7.41 -16.00 -26.02
N PHE A 3 7.75 -17.13 -26.62
CA PHE A 3 8.31 -18.31 -25.95
C PHE A 3 9.68 -18.61 -26.53
N THR A 4 10.63 -19.04 -25.70
CA THR A 4 11.98 -19.38 -26.15
C THR A 4 12.54 -20.49 -25.30
N ALA A 5 13.08 -21.51 -25.97
CA ALA A 5 13.82 -22.59 -25.35
C ALA A 5 15.34 -22.33 -25.42
N SER A 6 16.06 -22.81 -24.42
CA SER A 6 17.52 -22.82 -24.44
C SER A 6 18.04 -23.73 -25.57
N GLY A 7 18.99 -23.23 -26.36
CA GLY A 7 19.57 -23.99 -27.47
C GLY A 7 20.62 -24.99 -27.00
N SER A 8 20.78 -26.09 -27.75
CA SER A 8 21.80 -27.11 -27.54
C SER A 8 22.12 -27.79 -28.86
N PRO A 9 23.39 -28.19 -29.14
CA PRO A 9 23.74 -28.89 -30.36
C PRO A 9 23.12 -30.30 -30.47
N PHE A 10 22.58 -30.83 -29.35
CA PHE A 10 21.95 -32.15 -29.28
C PHE A 10 20.43 -32.10 -29.55
N ILE A 11 19.86 -30.93 -29.84
CA ILE A 11 18.44 -30.76 -30.13
C ILE A 11 18.28 -30.70 -31.65
N ASP A 12 17.53 -31.65 -32.19
CA ASP A 12 17.20 -31.73 -33.62
C ASP A 12 15.99 -30.85 -33.97
N SER A 13 14.96 -30.83 -33.13
CA SER A 13 13.77 -29.99 -33.34
C SER A 13 13.08 -29.51 -32.06
N PHE A 14 12.36 -28.38 -32.18
CA PHE A 14 11.51 -27.78 -31.16
C PHE A 14 10.07 -27.77 -31.67
N GLU A 15 9.15 -28.40 -30.94
CA GLU A 15 7.71 -28.39 -31.21
C GLU A 15 6.97 -27.87 -29.98
N TRP A 16 6.11 -26.88 -30.18
CA TRP A 16 5.31 -26.23 -29.15
C TRP A 16 3.83 -26.51 -29.37
N ASP A 17 3.20 -27.18 -28.42
CA ASP A 17 1.73 -27.26 -28.30
C ASP A 17 1.29 -26.23 -27.26
N PHE A 18 0.44 -25.28 -27.65
CA PHE A 18 0.00 -24.23 -26.75
C PHE A 18 -1.23 -24.57 -25.93
N GLY A 19 -1.80 -25.78 -26.08
CA GLY A 19 -2.95 -26.24 -25.33
C GLY A 19 -4.28 -25.60 -25.75
N ASP A 20 -4.31 -24.85 -26.85
CA ASP A 20 -5.52 -24.35 -27.50
C ASP A 20 -5.84 -25.14 -28.78
N VAL A 21 -6.86 -24.72 -29.55
CA VAL A 21 -7.33 -25.46 -30.75
C VAL A 21 -6.43 -25.30 -31.98
N ASN A 22 -5.25 -24.68 -31.83
CA ASN A 22 -4.34 -24.43 -32.93
C ASN A 22 -3.36 -25.59 -33.14
N ASP A 23 -2.84 -25.68 -34.36
CA ASP A 23 -1.75 -26.60 -34.70
C ASP A 23 -0.46 -26.20 -33.95
N PRO A 24 0.45 -27.16 -33.67
CA PRO A 24 1.70 -26.87 -32.98
C PRO A 24 2.63 -25.95 -33.80
N ASP A 25 3.37 -25.10 -33.10
CA ASP A 25 4.40 -24.23 -33.69
C ASP A 25 5.80 -24.85 -33.58
N TYR A 26 6.69 -24.46 -34.50
CA TYR A 26 8.05 -24.99 -34.57
C TYR A 26 9.11 -23.90 -34.50
N GLY A 27 10.19 -24.21 -33.78
CA GLY A 27 11.36 -23.34 -33.67
C GLY A 27 11.80 -23.08 -32.23
N GLN A 28 13.06 -22.71 -32.06
CA GLN A 28 13.62 -22.44 -30.73
C GLN A 28 12.92 -21.26 -30.04
N SER A 29 12.51 -20.26 -30.81
CA SER A 29 11.72 -19.11 -30.36
C SER A 29 10.49 -18.96 -31.24
N VAL A 30 9.32 -18.84 -30.62
CA VAL A 30 8.03 -18.74 -31.30
C VAL A 30 7.15 -17.69 -30.63
N THR A 31 6.19 -17.15 -31.37
CA THR A 31 5.20 -16.21 -30.84
C THR A 31 3.81 -16.75 -31.07
N HIS A 32 3.04 -16.88 -29.99
CA HIS A 32 1.67 -17.39 -30.04
C HIS A 32 0.66 -16.35 -29.59
N THR A 33 -0.51 -16.35 -30.22
CA THR A 33 -1.64 -15.48 -29.87
C THR A 33 -2.85 -16.34 -29.55
N TYR A 34 -3.31 -16.24 -28.32
CA TYR A 34 -4.52 -16.91 -27.86
C TYR A 34 -5.72 -16.02 -28.11
N THR A 35 -6.79 -16.61 -28.63
CA THR A 35 -8.03 -15.89 -28.98
C THR A 35 -9.10 -15.97 -27.90
N GLU A 36 -9.03 -16.97 -27.02
CA GLU A 36 -9.98 -17.20 -25.94
C GLU A 36 -9.31 -17.02 -24.58
N ASN A 37 -10.08 -16.53 -23.61
CA ASN A 37 -9.62 -16.47 -22.22
C ASN A 37 -9.55 -17.88 -21.64
N GLY A 38 -8.52 -18.18 -20.86
CA GLY A 38 -8.37 -19.51 -20.28
C GLY A 38 -6.98 -19.80 -19.74
N GLN A 39 -6.89 -20.95 -19.05
CA GLN A 39 -5.63 -21.59 -18.70
C GLN A 39 -5.25 -22.57 -19.79
N TYR A 40 -4.03 -22.43 -20.28
CA TYR A 40 -3.48 -23.25 -21.34
C TYR A 40 -2.22 -23.97 -20.86
N LEU A 41 -2.16 -25.28 -21.07
CA LEU A 41 -0.96 -26.08 -20.82
C LEU A 41 -0.08 -25.99 -22.06
N VAL A 42 1.00 -25.22 -21.98
CA VAL A 42 2.01 -25.16 -23.03
C VAL A 42 2.99 -26.31 -22.85
N THR A 43 3.13 -27.13 -23.88
CA THR A 43 4.03 -28.28 -23.93
C THR A 43 5.10 -28.03 -24.98
N LEU A 44 6.37 -28.07 -24.55
CA LEU A 44 7.53 -28.11 -25.42
C LEU A 44 7.98 -29.56 -25.57
N ASN A 45 7.87 -30.11 -26.77
CA ASN A 45 8.43 -31.39 -27.16
C ASN A 45 9.74 -31.14 -27.92
N LEU A 46 10.84 -31.69 -27.40
CA LEU A 46 12.15 -31.64 -28.02
C LEU A 46 12.48 -32.99 -28.65
N THR A 47 12.81 -32.99 -29.93
CA THR A 47 13.46 -34.14 -30.56
C THR A 47 14.97 -33.97 -30.42
N LEU A 48 15.64 -34.99 -29.92
CA LEU A 48 17.09 -35.00 -29.75
C LEU A 48 17.75 -35.72 -30.93
N ASP A 49 18.97 -35.33 -31.26
CA ASP A 49 19.78 -35.99 -32.30
C ASP A 49 20.06 -37.46 -31.96
N GLU A 50 20.17 -37.76 -30.65
CA GLU A 50 20.32 -39.10 -30.10
C GLU A 50 19.47 -39.26 -28.82
N GLY A 51 18.76 -40.38 -28.70
CA GLY A 51 18.00 -40.74 -27.50
C GLY A 51 16.50 -40.39 -27.54
N PRO A 52 15.78 -40.60 -26.42
CA PRO A 52 14.34 -40.35 -26.36
C PRO A 52 14.03 -38.84 -26.35
N PRO A 53 12.86 -38.43 -26.83
CA PRO A 53 12.44 -37.03 -26.80
C PRO A 53 12.32 -36.52 -25.35
N SER A 54 12.56 -35.22 -25.17
CA SER A 54 12.42 -34.54 -23.89
C SER A 54 11.19 -33.65 -23.91
N ILE A 55 10.43 -33.65 -22.82
CA ILE A 55 9.17 -32.88 -22.71
C ILE A 55 9.29 -31.92 -21.54
N SER A 56 8.90 -30.67 -21.76
CA SER A 56 8.74 -29.66 -20.72
C SER A 56 7.36 -29.03 -20.82
N THR A 57 6.73 -28.73 -19.69
CA THR A 57 5.38 -28.14 -19.67
C THR A 57 5.34 -26.92 -18.77
N THR A 58 4.56 -25.91 -19.16
CA THR A 58 4.25 -24.74 -18.33
C THR A 58 2.82 -24.28 -18.56
N TYR A 59 2.21 -23.61 -17.59
CA TYR A 59 0.88 -23.03 -17.76
C TYR A 59 0.95 -21.56 -18.14
N VAL A 60 0.14 -21.16 -19.12
CA VAL A 60 -0.06 -19.77 -19.55
C VAL A 60 -1.53 -19.42 -19.37
N TYR A 61 -1.81 -18.19 -18.91
CA TYR A 61 -3.18 -17.70 -18.74
C TYR A 61 -3.41 -16.51 -19.65
N ILE A 62 -4.61 -16.46 -20.23
CA ILE A 62 -5.05 -15.46 -21.18
C ILE A 62 -6.35 -14.86 -20.70
N GLY A 63 -6.45 -13.53 -20.78
CA GLY A 63 -7.58 -12.75 -20.34
C GLY A 63 -7.22 -11.90 -19.14
N GLN A 64 -7.81 -10.69 -19.08
CA GLN A 64 -8.04 -10.03 -17.79
C GLN A 64 -9.21 -10.77 -17.12
N GLY A 65 -9.19 -10.93 -15.80
CA GLY A 65 -10.27 -11.64 -15.09
C GLY A 65 -11.67 -11.03 -15.32
N PRO A 66 -12.73 -11.60 -14.73
CA PRO A 66 -12.68 -12.53 -13.59
C PRO A 66 -12.37 -13.99 -13.94
N THR A 67 -11.58 -14.66 -13.09
CA THR A 67 -11.33 -16.11 -13.12
C THR A 67 -12.16 -16.81 -12.05
N TYR A 68 -13.12 -17.64 -12.44
CA TYR A 68 -13.97 -18.38 -11.49
C TYR A 68 -13.28 -19.65 -10.99
N VAL A 69 -13.21 -19.81 -9.67
CA VAL A 69 -12.51 -20.94 -9.02
C VAL A 69 -13.39 -21.61 -7.96
N SER A 70 -13.37 -22.94 -7.96
CA SER A 70 -14.06 -23.76 -6.96
C SER A 70 -13.46 -25.16 -6.86
N GLY A 71 -13.84 -25.91 -5.83
CA GLY A 71 -13.45 -27.31 -5.68
C GLY A 71 -12.15 -27.47 -4.90
N THR A 72 -11.23 -28.28 -5.41
CA THR A 72 -10.05 -28.72 -4.64
C THR A 72 -8.77 -28.58 -5.44
N ILE A 73 -7.76 -27.96 -4.81
CA ILE A 73 -6.38 -27.89 -5.30
C ILE A 73 -5.61 -29.06 -4.69
N ASN A 74 -5.16 -29.99 -5.54
CA ASN A 74 -4.41 -31.19 -5.16
C ASN A 74 -2.91 -31.13 -5.49
N ASN A 75 -2.52 -30.20 -6.37
CA ASN A 75 -1.14 -29.96 -6.78
C ASN A 75 -0.87 -28.47 -6.65
N ASP A 76 0.41 -28.08 -6.69
CA ASP A 76 0.79 -26.69 -6.59
C ASP A 76 0.19 -25.85 -7.72
N VAL A 77 -0.35 -24.69 -7.35
CA VAL A 77 -1.02 -23.74 -8.26
C VAL A 77 -0.55 -22.33 -7.94
N VAL A 78 -0.37 -21.52 -8.98
CA VAL A 78 -0.06 -20.10 -8.85
C VAL A 78 -1.24 -19.28 -9.37
N TRP A 79 -1.80 -18.41 -8.53
CA TRP A 79 -2.74 -17.38 -8.92
C TRP A 79 -1.98 -16.13 -9.32
N ARG A 80 -2.08 -15.81 -10.61
CA ARG A 80 -1.37 -14.71 -11.25
C ARG A 80 -2.20 -13.44 -11.35
N LEU A 81 -1.54 -12.29 -11.30
CA LEU A 81 -2.17 -10.97 -11.40
C LEU A 81 -2.97 -10.80 -12.70
N GLY A 82 -2.44 -11.29 -13.83
CA GLY A 82 -3.12 -11.18 -15.13
C GLY A 82 -4.51 -11.81 -15.17
N ALA A 83 -4.75 -12.86 -14.36
CA ALA A 83 -6.03 -13.57 -14.27
C ALA A 83 -6.92 -13.07 -13.11
N SER A 84 -6.51 -12.01 -12.42
CA SER A 84 -7.29 -11.35 -11.38
C SER A 84 -8.47 -10.54 -11.96
N PRO A 85 -9.62 -10.42 -11.28
CA PRO A 85 -9.94 -10.99 -9.97
C PRO A 85 -10.27 -12.49 -10.01
N TYR A 86 -9.93 -13.23 -8.95
CA TYR A 86 -10.36 -14.62 -8.78
C TYR A 86 -11.68 -14.67 -8.02
N ILE A 87 -12.72 -15.28 -8.58
CA ILE A 87 -14.04 -15.40 -7.96
C ILE A 87 -14.21 -16.78 -7.35
N VAL A 88 -14.14 -16.87 -6.03
CA VAL A 88 -14.15 -18.11 -5.25
C VAL A 88 -15.58 -18.44 -4.81
N SER A 89 -16.10 -19.59 -5.25
CA SER A 89 -17.40 -20.13 -4.79
C SER A 89 -17.28 -21.30 -3.80
N GLY A 90 -16.10 -21.43 -3.18
CA GLY A 90 -15.73 -22.48 -2.23
C GLY A 90 -14.54 -23.28 -2.73
N LEU A 91 -13.43 -23.24 -1.99
CA LEU A 91 -12.17 -23.85 -2.38
C LEU A 91 -11.52 -24.58 -1.21
N THR A 92 -10.88 -25.71 -1.49
CA THR A 92 -10.03 -26.42 -0.53
C THR A 92 -8.64 -26.60 -1.12
N ILE A 93 -7.61 -26.18 -0.40
CA ILE A 93 -6.21 -26.53 -0.69
C ILE A 93 -5.90 -27.78 0.13
N ASN A 94 -5.72 -28.92 -0.54
CA ASN A 94 -5.46 -30.18 0.14
C ASN A 94 -4.05 -30.23 0.74
N GLU A 95 -3.88 -31.12 1.72
CA GLU A 95 -2.56 -31.42 2.29
C GLU A 95 -1.57 -31.79 1.18
N GLY A 96 -0.36 -31.23 1.25
CA GLY A 96 0.69 -31.42 0.25
C GLY A 96 0.62 -30.49 -0.96
N ALA A 97 -0.45 -29.73 -1.15
CA ALA A 97 -0.56 -28.73 -2.21
C ALA A 97 -0.22 -27.32 -1.71
N VAL A 98 0.38 -26.50 -2.59
CA VAL A 98 0.65 -25.08 -2.36
C VAL A 98 -0.20 -24.21 -3.29
N LEU A 99 -0.94 -23.25 -2.73
CA LEU A 99 -1.48 -22.14 -3.50
C LEU A 99 -0.60 -20.90 -3.28
N THR A 100 0.15 -20.52 -4.32
CA THR A 100 0.91 -19.27 -4.33
C THR A 100 0.07 -18.18 -4.99
N ILE A 101 0.00 -17.01 -4.37
CA ILE A 101 -0.72 -15.85 -4.90
C ILE A 101 0.28 -14.73 -5.18
N GLU A 102 0.32 -14.26 -6.43
CA GLU A 102 1.19 -13.14 -6.83
C GLU A 102 0.75 -11.82 -6.17
N PRO A 103 1.69 -10.89 -5.90
CA PRO A 103 1.36 -9.54 -5.44
C PRO A 103 0.33 -8.84 -6.34
N GLY A 104 -0.57 -8.07 -5.71
CA GLY A 104 -1.62 -7.30 -6.41
C GLY A 104 -2.87 -8.11 -6.80
N VAL A 105 -2.86 -9.43 -6.64
CA VAL A 105 -4.03 -10.26 -6.97
C VAL A 105 -5.20 -9.90 -6.05
N VAL A 106 -6.35 -9.62 -6.66
CA VAL A 106 -7.66 -9.54 -6.00
C VAL A 106 -8.36 -10.90 -6.06
N ILE A 107 -8.84 -11.35 -4.90
CA ILE A 107 -9.63 -12.55 -4.68
C ILE A 107 -10.97 -12.10 -4.11
N LYS A 108 -12.06 -12.46 -4.79
CA LYS A 108 -13.41 -12.18 -4.36
C LYS A 108 -14.16 -13.44 -4.03
N PHE A 109 -14.96 -13.42 -2.98
CA PHE A 109 -15.69 -14.59 -2.50
C PHE A 109 -17.18 -14.41 -2.69
N ALA A 110 -17.84 -15.44 -3.22
CA ALA A 110 -19.29 -15.51 -3.20
C ALA A 110 -19.81 -15.55 -1.75
N ASN A 111 -21.05 -15.10 -1.56
CA ASN A 111 -21.71 -15.04 -0.25
C ASN A 111 -21.59 -16.36 0.52
N GLN A 112 -21.16 -16.28 1.77
CA GLN A 112 -20.94 -17.42 2.67
C GLN A 112 -19.96 -18.49 2.15
N LYS A 113 -19.12 -18.17 1.14
CA LYS A 113 -18.06 -19.04 0.63
C LYS A 113 -16.69 -18.59 1.14
N GLY A 114 -15.74 -19.51 1.14
CA GLY A 114 -14.41 -19.26 1.68
C GLY A 114 -13.39 -20.26 1.15
N ILE A 115 -12.21 -20.24 1.77
CA ILE A 115 -11.13 -21.19 1.49
C ILE A 115 -10.87 -22.04 2.74
N THR A 116 -10.75 -23.35 2.55
CA THR A 116 -10.16 -24.26 3.53
C THR A 116 -8.73 -24.59 3.13
N VAL A 117 -7.76 -24.30 3.99
CA VAL A 117 -6.33 -24.54 3.78
C VAL A 117 -5.90 -25.71 4.66
N ASN A 118 -5.76 -26.89 4.05
CA ASN A 118 -5.11 -28.06 4.67
C ASN A 118 -3.66 -28.22 4.18
N GLY A 119 -3.31 -27.65 3.03
CA GLY A 119 -1.94 -27.50 2.53
C GLY A 119 -1.31 -26.16 2.91
N ILE A 120 -0.71 -25.47 1.94
CA ILE A 120 -0.05 -24.17 2.14
C ILE A 120 -0.76 -23.10 1.32
N LEU A 121 -1.08 -21.97 1.96
CA LEU A 121 -1.41 -20.73 1.27
C LEU A 121 -0.21 -19.79 1.39
N ASP A 122 0.41 -19.45 0.27
CA ASP A 122 1.52 -18.50 0.18
C ASP A 122 1.05 -17.19 -0.45
N ALA A 123 0.58 -16.27 0.40
CA ALA A 123 0.08 -14.95 0.00
C ALA A 123 1.01 -13.86 0.54
N LYS A 124 1.99 -13.45 -0.28
CA LYS A 124 2.97 -12.41 0.04
C LYS A 124 2.81 -11.25 -0.92
N GLY A 125 2.14 -10.19 -0.47
CA GLY A 125 2.03 -8.94 -1.20
C GLY A 125 3.30 -8.10 -1.13
N THR A 126 3.22 -6.92 -1.72
CA THR A 126 4.21 -5.84 -1.56
C THR A 126 3.49 -4.58 -1.10
N ASP A 127 4.23 -3.55 -0.68
CA ASP A 127 3.61 -2.32 -0.19
C ASP A 127 2.79 -1.63 -1.28
N ASP A 128 3.30 -1.65 -2.52
CA ASP A 128 2.65 -1.12 -3.71
C ASP A 128 1.55 -2.05 -4.24
N ASN A 129 1.74 -3.36 -4.16
CA ASN A 129 0.84 -4.36 -4.71
C ASN A 129 0.43 -5.37 -3.63
N LYS A 130 -0.48 -4.94 -2.75
CA LYS A 130 -1.08 -5.79 -1.71
C LYS A 130 -2.00 -6.84 -2.32
N ILE A 131 -2.08 -8.02 -1.71
CA ILE A 131 -3.03 -9.07 -2.11
C ILE A 131 -4.37 -8.78 -1.41
N VAL A 132 -5.49 -8.85 -2.14
CA VAL A 132 -6.80 -8.48 -1.58
C VAL A 132 -7.74 -9.66 -1.52
N PHE A 133 -8.32 -9.93 -0.35
CA PHE A 133 -9.38 -10.91 -0.12
C PHE A 133 -10.65 -10.17 0.28
N THR A 134 -11.69 -10.21 -0.57
CA THR A 134 -12.89 -9.40 -0.36
C THR A 134 -14.18 -10.07 -0.87
N SER A 135 -15.33 -9.42 -0.68
CA SER A 135 -16.62 -9.89 -1.19
C SER A 135 -16.75 -9.68 -2.70
N VAL A 136 -17.55 -10.51 -3.39
CA VAL A 136 -17.98 -10.25 -4.78
C VAL A 136 -18.77 -8.94 -4.93
N LEU A 137 -19.29 -8.42 -3.83
CA LEU A 137 -20.05 -7.17 -3.76
C LEU A 137 -19.15 -5.93 -3.54
N ASP A 138 -17.85 -6.15 -3.27
CA ASP A 138 -16.90 -5.05 -3.09
C ASP A 138 -16.42 -4.54 -4.45
N ASN A 139 -16.82 -3.32 -4.81
CA ASN A 139 -16.46 -2.69 -6.07
C ASN A 139 -15.12 -1.95 -6.00
N THR A 140 -14.57 -1.72 -4.80
CA THR A 140 -13.35 -0.94 -4.59
C THR A 140 -12.10 -1.67 -5.10
N TYR A 141 -12.13 -3.00 -5.08
CA TYR A 141 -11.07 -3.86 -5.59
C TYR A 141 -11.61 -4.76 -6.70
N GLY A 142 -10.91 -4.83 -7.83
CA GLY A 142 -11.29 -5.73 -8.94
C GLY A 142 -12.58 -5.37 -9.70
N GLY A 143 -13.17 -4.19 -9.45
CA GLY A 143 -14.35 -3.67 -10.16
C GLY A 143 -15.66 -4.39 -9.85
N ASP A 144 -16.74 -4.08 -10.58
CA ASP A 144 -18.03 -4.77 -10.43
C ASP A 144 -17.93 -6.20 -10.99
N THR A 145 -18.27 -7.18 -10.15
CA THR A 145 -18.14 -8.62 -10.46
C THR A 145 -19.43 -9.41 -10.29
N ASP A 146 -20.52 -8.79 -9.85
CA ASP A 146 -21.81 -9.46 -9.64
C ASP A 146 -22.82 -9.21 -10.77
N PHE A 147 -22.51 -8.27 -11.68
CA PHE A 147 -23.31 -7.88 -12.85
C PHE A 147 -24.76 -7.47 -12.50
N LEU A 148 -25.03 -7.14 -11.24
CA LEU A 148 -26.33 -6.63 -10.83
C LEU A 148 -26.38 -5.15 -11.19
N ALA A 149 -27.19 -4.82 -12.21
CA ALA A 149 -27.46 -3.45 -12.61
C ALA A 149 -27.99 -2.64 -11.41
N ARG A 150 -27.10 -1.90 -10.76
CA ARG A 150 -27.37 -0.93 -9.70
C ARG A 150 -28.05 -1.52 -8.47
N TYR A 151 -27.28 -2.19 -7.62
CA TYR A 151 -27.38 -1.84 -6.20
C TYR A 151 -26.52 -0.58 -6.00
N PRO A 152 -27.13 0.58 -5.66
CA PRO A 152 -26.34 1.65 -5.07
C PRO A 152 -25.80 1.07 -3.76
N ASP A 153 -24.48 1.05 -3.66
CA ASP A 153 -23.74 1.01 -2.41
C ASP A 153 -23.95 -0.29 -1.59
N HIS A 154 -23.20 -1.35 -1.92
CA HIS A 154 -22.52 -2.03 -0.81
C HIS A 154 -21.59 -0.95 -0.24
N PRO A 155 -21.76 -0.53 1.03
CA PRO A 155 -21.35 0.78 1.49
C PRO A 155 -19.94 1.13 1.00
N ASP A 156 -19.91 2.03 0.02
CA ASP A 156 -18.68 2.60 -0.48
C ASP A 156 -17.96 3.25 0.70
N VAL A 157 -16.64 3.11 0.70
CA VAL A 157 -15.73 3.70 1.66
C VAL A 157 -15.86 5.23 1.55
N GLY A 158 -16.80 5.81 2.29
CA GLY A 158 -17.16 7.22 2.15
C GLY A 158 -18.46 7.64 2.82
N ASP A 159 -19.42 6.74 3.00
CA ASP A 159 -20.64 7.04 3.76
C ASP A 159 -20.50 6.61 5.23
N THR A 160 -20.84 7.51 6.15
CA THR A 160 -20.65 7.40 7.60
C THR A 160 -21.53 6.36 8.31
N TRP A 161 -21.91 5.28 7.64
CA TRP A 161 -22.87 4.31 8.16
C TRP A 161 -22.23 2.94 8.36
N GLN A 162 -21.61 2.83 9.55
CA GLN A 162 -21.63 1.69 10.47
C GLN A 162 -21.73 0.27 9.89
N ILE A 163 -20.82 -0.59 10.35
CA ILE A 163 -21.11 -1.96 10.81
C ILE A 163 -22.60 -2.04 11.19
N CYS A 164 -23.43 -2.54 10.27
CA CYS A 164 -24.85 -2.77 10.44
C CYS A 164 -25.62 -1.70 11.30
N PRO A 165 -26.07 -0.57 10.72
CA PRO A 165 -26.78 0.48 11.46
C PRO A 165 -28.15 0.02 12.02
N ASP A 166 -28.71 -1.08 11.50
CA ASP A 166 -30.02 -1.61 11.88
C ASP A 166 -30.07 -2.32 13.24
N CYS A 167 -28.99 -2.27 14.03
CA CYS A 167 -29.01 -2.77 15.41
C CYS A 167 -29.92 -1.96 16.36
N VAL A 168 -30.62 -0.95 15.85
CA VAL A 168 -31.64 -0.19 16.58
C VAL A 168 -33.04 -0.77 16.35
N GLY A 169 -33.50 -1.55 17.34
CA GLY A 169 -34.93 -1.83 17.54
C GLY A 169 -35.31 -3.30 17.65
N ASP A 170 -34.71 -4.20 16.85
CA ASP A 170 -34.98 -5.64 16.92
C ASP A 170 -33.72 -6.53 16.97
N GLY A 171 -32.53 -5.91 16.93
CA GLY A 171 -31.23 -6.58 17.06
C GLY A 171 -30.83 -7.44 15.86
N ARG A 172 -31.56 -7.39 14.73
CA ARG A 172 -31.29 -8.20 13.55
C ARG A 172 -30.63 -7.38 12.44
N CYS A 173 -29.77 -8.05 11.67
CA CYS A 173 -29.07 -7.49 10.53
C CYS A 173 -29.37 -8.24 9.25
N ALA A 174 -30.04 -7.56 8.33
CA ALA A 174 -30.49 -8.14 7.05
C ALA A 174 -29.33 -8.48 6.11
N TRP A 175 -28.14 -7.89 6.29
CA TRP A 175 -27.03 -8.00 5.34
C TRP A 175 -25.95 -9.01 5.72
N ALA A 176 -26.05 -9.69 6.86
CA ALA A 176 -25.04 -10.66 7.25
C ALA A 176 -24.92 -11.85 6.28
N ALA A 177 -25.95 -12.11 5.47
CA ALA A 177 -25.92 -13.09 4.39
C ALA A 177 -25.02 -12.68 3.20
N ASN A 178 -24.63 -11.41 3.11
CA ASN A 178 -23.84 -10.82 2.01
C ASN A 178 -22.32 -10.85 2.28
N TYR A 179 -21.92 -11.21 3.50
CA TYR A 179 -20.52 -11.45 3.85
C TYR A 179 -20.09 -12.80 3.29
N TRP A 180 -18.83 -12.86 2.88
CA TRP A 180 -18.22 -14.15 2.58
C TRP A 180 -17.84 -14.89 3.87
N GLY A 181 -17.54 -16.18 3.74
CA GLY A 181 -17.29 -17.08 4.84
C GLY A 181 -15.96 -16.79 5.55
N GLN A 182 -15.00 -17.71 5.40
CA GLN A 182 -13.75 -17.66 6.16
C GLN A 182 -12.57 -18.14 5.29
N ILE A 183 -11.37 -17.67 5.61
CA ILE A 183 -10.14 -18.39 5.29
C ILE A 183 -9.82 -19.26 6.51
N VAL A 184 -9.93 -20.57 6.37
CA VAL A 184 -9.74 -21.53 7.47
C VAL A 184 -8.44 -22.29 7.26
N PHE A 185 -7.48 -22.08 8.16
CA PHE A 185 -6.25 -22.87 8.24
C PHE A 185 -6.47 -24.06 9.17
N GLY A 186 -6.65 -25.24 8.58
CA GLY A 186 -6.84 -26.48 9.31
C GLY A 186 -5.53 -26.98 9.96
N PRO A 187 -5.60 -28.04 10.79
CA PRO A 187 -4.46 -28.52 11.58
C PRO A 187 -3.23 -28.97 10.79
N THR A 188 -3.41 -29.33 9.51
CA THR A 188 -2.32 -29.75 8.62
C THR A 188 -1.67 -28.59 7.89
N SER A 189 -2.26 -27.39 7.93
CA SER A 189 -1.67 -26.20 7.32
C SER A 189 -0.51 -25.69 8.17
N VAL A 190 0.70 -25.98 7.72
CA VAL A 190 1.94 -25.49 8.30
C VAL A 190 2.68 -24.63 7.29
N ASN A 191 3.33 -23.56 7.74
CA ASN A 191 4.10 -22.63 6.90
C ASN A 191 3.27 -21.81 5.90
N SER A 192 1.96 -21.68 6.10
CA SER A 192 1.17 -20.71 5.35
C SER A 192 1.58 -19.27 5.74
N VAL A 193 1.55 -18.36 4.77
CA VAL A 193 1.94 -16.96 4.94
C VAL A 193 0.83 -16.05 4.42
N ILE A 194 0.49 -15.04 5.23
CA ILE A 194 -0.29 -13.88 4.83
C ILE A 194 0.56 -12.67 5.20
N ASP A 195 1.17 -12.04 4.20
CA ASP A 195 1.96 -10.82 4.37
C ASP A 195 1.49 -9.74 3.39
N ARG A 196 1.34 -8.50 3.88
CA ARG A 196 0.89 -7.36 3.08
C ARG A 196 -0.39 -7.64 2.30
N ALA A 197 -1.37 -8.21 3.00
CA ALA A 197 -2.69 -8.51 2.46
C ALA A 197 -3.76 -7.56 3.02
N VAL A 198 -4.85 -7.39 2.29
CA VAL A 198 -6.05 -6.65 2.70
C VAL A 198 -7.21 -7.63 2.70
N ILE A 199 -7.76 -7.93 3.88
CA ILE A 199 -8.83 -8.92 4.09
C ILE A 199 -10.06 -8.19 4.63
N LEU A 200 -11.11 -8.14 3.83
CA LEU A 200 -12.29 -7.31 4.07
C LEU A 200 -13.60 -8.09 3.95
N TRP A 201 -14.65 -7.64 4.62
CA TRP A 201 -16.05 -8.02 4.35
C TRP A 201 -16.37 -9.52 4.45
N GLY A 202 -15.62 -10.25 5.28
CA GLY A 202 -15.80 -11.68 5.56
C GLY A 202 -16.35 -11.96 6.95
N GLY A 203 -16.39 -13.24 7.32
CA GLY A 203 -16.94 -13.72 8.57
C GLY A 203 -18.32 -14.39 8.35
N SER A 204 -18.47 -15.61 8.88
CA SER A 204 -19.66 -16.44 8.61
C SER A 204 -20.72 -16.35 9.72
N LEU A 205 -21.98 -16.42 9.29
CA LEU A 205 -23.15 -16.65 10.12
C LEU A 205 -23.28 -18.13 10.48
N ARG A 206 -22.70 -18.60 11.60
CA ARG A 206 -22.95 -19.99 12.04
C ARG A 206 -24.36 -20.21 12.60
N SER A 207 -25.02 -19.19 13.15
CA SER A 207 -26.44 -19.24 13.53
C SER A 207 -26.97 -17.87 13.99
N GLY A 208 -28.16 -17.46 13.53
CA GLY A 208 -28.85 -16.25 14.00
C GLY A 208 -28.42 -14.95 13.30
N THR A 209 -29.37 -14.05 13.05
CA THR A 209 -29.16 -12.78 12.34
C THR A 209 -28.81 -11.63 13.30
N TRP A 210 -28.33 -11.92 14.51
CA TRP A 210 -28.15 -10.92 15.56
C TRP A 210 -26.85 -10.12 15.39
N CYS A 211 -26.91 -8.82 15.67
CA CYS A 211 -25.73 -7.94 15.64
C CYS A 211 -24.63 -8.34 16.62
N TYR A 212 -25.00 -8.82 17.81
CA TYR A 212 -24.05 -9.43 18.71
C TYR A 212 -24.23 -10.94 18.63
N ASN A 213 -23.29 -11.62 17.99
CA ASN A 213 -23.34 -13.07 17.84
C ASN A 213 -22.03 -13.69 18.36
N PRO A 214 -22.00 -14.19 19.60
CA PRO A 214 -20.81 -14.81 20.17
C PRO A 214 -20.42 -16.13 19.48
N TYR A 215 -21.25 -16.64 18.57
CA TYR A 215 -20.99 -17.82 17.75
C TYR A 215 -20.58 -17.48 16.31
N ALA A 216 -20.51 -16.19 15.95
CA ALA A 216 -19.97 -15.78 14.66
C ALA A 216 -18.49 -16.16 14.58
N THR A 217 -18.06 -16.57 13.40
CA THR A 217 -16.69 -17.04 13.20
C THR A 217 -15.81 -16.02 12.52
N GLY A 218 -14.51 -16.15 12.74
CA GLY A 218 -13.48 -15.27 12.24
C GLY A 218 -13.41 -15.19 10.72
N MET A 219 -13.12 -14.02 10.18
CA MET A 219 -12.79 -13.88 8.76
C MET A 219 -11.54 -14.69 8.40
N VAL A 220 -10.54 -14.68 9.30
CA VAL A 220 -9.42 -15.62 9.27
C VAL A 220 -9.49 -16.54 10.48
N SER A 221 -9.49 -17.85 10.27
CA SER A 221 -9.56 -18.86 11.33
C SER A 221 -8.34 -19.77 11.29
N ILE A 222 -7.59 -19.83 12.38
CA ILE A 222 -6.35 -20.58 12.53
C ILE A 222 -6.57 -21.67 13.58
N GLN A 223 -6.59 -22.93 13.15
CA GLN A 223 -6.97 -24.08 13.97
C GLN A 223 -5.81 -25.08 14.04
N SER A 224 -5.11 -25.09 15.17
CA SER A 224 -3.96 -25.98 15.40
C SER A 224 -2.91 -25.94 14.28
N SER A 225 -2.73 -24.75 13.69
CA SER A 225 -1.84 -24.50 12.55
C SER A 225 -0.78 -23.45 12.89
N SER A 226 0.23 -23.36 12.03
CA SER A 226 1.26 -22.30 12.07
C SER A 226 1.13 -21.44 10.82
N VAL A 227 0.66 -20.22 11.01
CA VAL A 227 0.50 -19.22 9.95
C VAL A 227 1.31 -18.01 10.35
N ALA A 228 2.18 -17.54 9.47
CA ALA A 228 2.82 -16.24 9.62
C ALA A 228 1.87 -15.17 9.07
N MET A 229 1.39 -14.29 9.95
CA MET A 229 0.50 -13.19 9.56
C MET A 229 1.15 -11.86 9.90
N THR A 230 1.55 -11.13 8.87
CA THR A 230 2.32 -9.89 9.02
C THR A 230 1.82 -8.76 8.12
N ASN A 231 1.97 -7.52 8.57
CA ASN A 231 1.77 -6.31 7.76
C ASN A 231 0.45 -6.25 6.99
N SER A 232 -0.60 -6.90 7.50
CA SER A 232 -1.85 -7.10 6.79
C SER A 232 -3.00 -6.36 7.47
N MET A 233 -4.02 -6.00 6.70
CA MET A 233 -5.25 -5.39 7.18
C MET A 233 -6.35 -6.44 7.25
N ILE A 234 -7.03 -6.53 8.40
CA ILE A 234 -8.18 -7.41 8.65
C ILE A 234 -9.29 -6.51 9.19
N SER A 235 -10.26 -6.18 8.33
CA SER A 235 -11.24 -5.15 8.65
C SER A 235 -12.64 -5.45 8.17
N ASN A 236 -13.62 -4.86 8.83
CA ASN A 236 -15.03 -4.94 8.46
C ASN A 236 -15.55 -6.38 8.40
N SER A 237 -15.18 -7.24 9.35
CA SER A 237 -15.80 -8.56 9.45
C SER A 237 -17.15 -8.54 10.13
N TRP A 238 -18.07 -9.41 9.71
CA TRP A 238 -19.32 -9.69 10.42
C TRP A 238 -19.11 -10.38 11.78
N GLY A 239 -18.05 -11.20 11.88
CA GLY A 239 -17.72 -11.95 13.07
C GLY A 239 -16.50 -11.38 13.80
N ASN A 240 -15.64 -12.29 14.25
CA ASN A 240 -14.29 -11.94 14.68
C ASN A 240 -13.45 -11.55 13.44
N GLY A 241 -12.46 -10.67 13.61
CA GLY A 241 -11.49 -10.45 12.55
C GLY A 241 -10.62 -11.70 12.37
N ILE A 242 -10.07 -12.16 13.49
CA ILE A 242 -9.17 -13.32 13.56
C ILE A 242 -9.65 -14.26 14.68
N ASP A 243 -9.73 -15.55 14.38
CA ASP A 243 -9.93 -16.63 15.33
C ASP A 243 -8.67 -17.49 15.41
N VAL A 244 -8.10 -17.64 16.60
CA VAL A 244 -6.98 -18.54 16.87
C VAL A 244 -7.39 -19.59 17.90
N SER A 245 -7.17 -20.86 17.58
CA SER A 245 -7.53 -21.98 18.46
C SER A 245 -6.44 -23.06 18.48
N ASN A 246 -5.97 -23.38 19.68
CA ASN A 246 -4.90 -24.37 19.93
C ASN A 246 -3.68 -24.19 19.02
N ALA A 247 -3.29 -22.96 18.72
CA ALA A 247 -2.21 -22.62 17.81
C ALA A 247 -1.16 -21.75 18.49
N SER A 248 0.09 -21.85 18.05
CA SER A 248 1.22 -21.06 18.56
C SER A 248 1.90 -20.36 17.40
N LEU A 249 1.73 -19.04 17.32
CA LEU A 249 2.10 -18.25 16.14
C LEU A 249 2.46 -16.81 16.50
N ALA A 250 3.01 -16.10 15.52
CA ALA A 250 3.27 -14.67 15.61
C ALA A 250 2.30 -13.91 14.70
N ILE A 251 1.57 -12.95 15.27
CA ILE A 251 0.76 -11.96 14.54
C ILE A 251 1.41 -10.61 14.78
N THR A 252 2.05 -10.05 13.74
CA THR A 252 2.89 -8.86 13.91
C THR A 252 2.66 -7.80 12.84
N GLY A 253 2.61 -6.52 13.21
CA GLY A 253 2.50 -5.44 12.22
C GLY A 253 1.13 -5.34 11.53
N ASN A 254 0.09 -6.01 12.03
CA ASN A 254 -1.22 -6.06 11.37
C ASN A 254 -2.15 -4.95 11.87
N ILE A 255 -3.10 -4.57 11.02
CA ILE A 255 -4.21 -3.67 11.38
C ILE A 255 -5.48 -4.51 11.47
N VAL A 256 -5.95 -4.76 12.69
CA VAL A 256 -7.21 -5.47 12.98
C VAL A 256 -8.23 -4.46 13.51
N SER A 257 -9.09 -3.97 12.61
CA SER A 257 -9.97 -2.86 12.95
C SER A 257 -11.37 -2.97 12.39
N ARG A 258 -12.34 -2.25 12.98
CA ARG A 258 -13.73 -2.19 12.49
C ARG A 258 -14.38 -3.57 12.34
N ASN A 259 -13.92 -4.57 13.09
CA ASN A 259 -14.55 -5.88 13.12
C ASN A 259 -15.67 -5.85 14.14
N GLN A 260 -16.77 -6.52 13.83
CA GLN A 260 -17.96 -6.53 14.67
C GLN A 260 -17.73 -7.17 16.04
N MET A 261 -16.75 -8.07 16.17
CA MET A 261 -16.44 -8.72 17.43
C MET A 261 -15.04 -8.36 17.95
N ARG A 262 -13.99 -9.12 17.57
CA ARG A 262 -12.65 -9.06 18.19
C ARG A 262 -11.59 -9.86 17.44
N VAL A 263 -10.36 -9.82 17.94
CA VAL A 263 -9.40 -10.93 17.85
C VAL A 263 -9.74 -11.95 18.94
N LEU A 264 -10.12 -13.17 18.57
CA LEU A 264 -10.48 -14.24 19.50
C LEU A 264 -9.36 -15.27 19.58
N VAL A 265 -8.82 -15.50 20.77
CA VAL A 265 -7.79 -16.51 21.04
C VAL A 265 -8.32 -17.52 22.05
N THR A 266 -8.25 -18.81 21.74
CA THR A 266 -8.90 -19.87 22.54
C THR A 266 -8.03 -21.11 22.70
N GLY A 267 -8.40 -21.97 23.64
CA GLY A 267 -7.71 -23.23 23.91
C GLY A 267 -6.30 -23.02 24.44
N ASN A 268 -5.41 -23.99 24.18
CA ASN A 268 -4.00 -23.93 24.58
C ASN A 268 -3.16 -23.09 23.60
N SER A 269 -3.74 -22.01 23.06
CA SER A 269 -3.01 -21.12 22.16
C SER A 269 -1.94 -20.34 22.93
N ALA A 270 -0.84 -20.08 22.25
CA ALA A 270 0.30 -19.30 22.74
C ALA A 270 0.87 -18.46 21.60
N GLY A 271 1.92 -17.68 21.86
CA GLY A 271 2.60 -16.87 20.86
C GLY A 271 2.60 -15.38 21.18
N THR A 272 3.04 -14.60 20.20
CA THR A 272 3.24 -13.15 20.33
C THR A 272 2.34 -12.41 19.34
N TYR A 273 1.60 -11.44 19.86
CA TYR A 273 0.71 -10.59 19.10
C TYR A 273 1.26 -9.18 19.27
N HIS A 274 2.30 -8.80 18.52
CA HIS A 274 3.09 -7.59 18.79
C HIS A 274 2.98 -6.61 17.64
N GLU A 275 3.20 -5.32 17.89
CA GLU A 275 3.28 -4.30 16.85
C GLU A 275 2.00 -4.21 15.98
N ASN A 276 0.84 -4.63 16.48
CA ASN A 276 -0.42 -4.55 15.77
C ASN A 276 -1.20 -3.29 16.16
N VAL A 277 -2.05 -2.83 15.25
CA VAL A 277 -3.16 -1.93 15.56
C VAL A 277 -4.41 -2.76 15.76
N VAL A 278 -4.95 -2.74 16.97
CA VAL A 278 -6.21 -3.38 17.33
C VAL A 278 -7.17 -2.30 17.81
N ALA A 279 -8.02 -1.81 16.92
CA ALA A 279 -8.81 -0.60 17.17
C ALA A 279 -10.20 -0.64 16.53
N SER A 280 -11.18 0.03 17.16
CA SER A 280 -12.55 0.15 16.64
C SER A 280 -13.25 -1.19 16.43
N ASN A 281 -12.88 -2.23 17.17
CA ASN A 281 -13.60 -3.50 17.18
C ASN A 281 -14.77 -3.40 18.18
N SER A 282 -15.97 -3.82 17.79
CA SER A 282 -17.18 -3.44 18.54
C SER A 282 -17.41 -4.17 19.87
N SER A 283 -16.75 -5.31 20.12
CA SER A 283 -16.90 -6.06 21.38
C SER A 283 -15.65 -6.06 22.25
N TYR A 284 -14.53 -6.54 21.71
CA TYR A 284 -13.21 -6.53 22.35
C TYR A 284 -12.18 -6.23 21.26
N GLY A 285 -11.05 -5.63 21.62
CA GLY A 285 -9.87 -5.64 20.76
C GLY A 285 -9.33 -7.07 20.68
N MET A 286 -9.02 -7.64 21.84
CA MET A 286 -8.60 -9.04 21.98
C MET A 286 -9.33 -9.71 23.13
N TYR A 287 -9.78 -10.94 22.89
CA TYR A 287 -10.40 -11.80 23.91
C TYR A 287 -9.69 -13.14 23.94
N TYR A 288 -9.13 -13.49 25.09
CA TYR A 288 -8.48 -14.75 25.36
C TYR A 288 -9.30 -15.57 26.37
N SER A 289 -9.59 -16.82 26.03
CA SER A 289 -10.39 -17.73 26.87
C SER A 289 -9.61 -18.97 27.35
N GLY A 290 -8.28 -18.92 27.31
CA GLY A 290 -7.42 -20.02 27.76
C GLY A 290 -7.06 -19.92 29.24
N THR A 291 -6.19 -20.81 29.70
CA THR A 291 -5.78 -20.92 31.11
C THR A 291 -4.41 -20.31 31.42
N GLY A 292 -3.67 -19.88 30.39
CA GLY A 292 -2.37 -19.21 30.51
C GLY A 292 -2.52 -17.69 30.41
N SER A 293 -1.50 -17.02 29.88
CA SER A 293 -1.59 -15.65 29.39
C SER A 293 -1.10 -15.57 27.95
N ILE A 294 -1.63 -14.60 27.20
CA ILE A 294 -1.21 -14.32 25.83
C ILE A 294 -0.37 -13.05 25.80
N ASN A 295 0.77 -13.08 25.11
CA ASN A 295 1.60 -11.90 24.97
C ASN A 295 1.05 -11.01 23.85
N ALA A 296 0.52 -9.85 24.23
CA ALA A 296 -0.02 -8.82 23.35
C ALA A 296 0.60 -7.44 23.66
N GLU A 297 1.88 -7.44 24.05
CA GLU A 297 2.68 -6.23 24.25
C GLU A 297 2.92 -5.51 22.93
N ASP A 298 3.30 -4.24 23.02
CA ASP A 298 3.70 -3.38 21.90
C ASP A 298 2.62 -3.23 20.82
N ASN A 299 1.34 -3.33 21.20
CA ASN A 299 0.22 -3.01 20.31
C ASN A 299 -0.33 -1.60 20.56
N TYR A 300 -0.99 -1.05 19.55
CA TYR A 300 -1.88 0.09 19.68
C TYR A 300 -3.33 -0.36 19.80
N TRP A 301 -4.02 0.08 20.85
CA TRP A 301 -5.37 -0.37 21.18
C TRP A 301 -6.46 0.62 20.74
N GLY A 302 -6.18 1.52 19.80
CA GLY A 302 -7.13 2.52 19.32
C GLY A 302 -7.08 3.86 20.05
N GLU A 303 -6.44 3.92 21.23
CA GLU A 303 -6.30 5.14 22.02
C GLU A 303 -4.96 5.19 22.75
N ALA A 304 -4.48 6.41 23.02
CA ALA A 304 -3.19 6.62 23.68
C ALA A 304 -3.16 6.09 25.13
N SER A 305 -4.30 6.10 25.80
CA SER A 305 -4.46 5.57 27.16
C SER A 305 -4.45 4.03 27.23
N GLY A 306 -4.32 3.33 26.09
CA GLY A 306 -4.29 1.89 26.03
C GLY A 306 -5.68 1.24 26.04
N PRO A 307 -5.74 -0.10 26.12
CA PRO A 307 -6.98 -0.83 26.07
C PRO A 307 -7.79 -0.62 27.35
N LEU A 308 -9.12 -0.67 27.24
CA LEU A 308 -9.98 -0.75 28.41
C LEU A 308 -9.83 -2.13 29.06
N ASP A 309 -9.37 -2.14 30.30
CA ASP A 309 -9.38 -3.32 31.16
C ASP A 309 -10.02 -2.94 32.50
N ASP A 310 -11.28 -3.32 32.68
CA ASP A 310 -12.08 -3.01 33.87
C ASP A 310 -12.15 -4.17 34.88
N SER A 311 -11.51 -5.30 34.61
CA SER A 311 -11.36 -6.41 35.56
C SER A 311 -10.15 -6.18 36.46
N ASP A 312 -10.38 -5.85 37.73
CA ASP A 312 -9.30 -5.73 38.71
C ASP A 312 -8.81 -7.11 39.17
N ASP A 313 -7.92 -7.72 38.40
CA ASP A 313 -7.30 -9.02 38.65
C ASP A 313 -5.83 -8.91 39.09
N ARG A 314 -5.39 -7.72 39.52
CA ARG A 314 -4.01 -7.45 40.00
C ARG A 314 -3.59 -8.36 41.16
N ASN A 315 -4.54 -8.80 41.98
CA ASN A 315 -4.29 -9.75 43.07
C ASN A 315 -3.85 -11.14 42.57
N THR A 316 -4.15 -11.47 41.32
CA THR A 316 -3.73 -12.70 40.63
C THR A 316 -2.61 -12.46 39.62
N GLY A 317 -2.04 -11.25 39.59
CA GLY A 317 -0.92 -10.88 38.72
C GLY A 317 -1.32 -10.45 37.32
N GLY A 318 -2.61 -10.18 37.06
CA GLY A 318 -3.07 -9.59 35.81
C GLY A 318 -2.91 -8.07 35.79
N LEU A 319 -3.26 -7.48 34.65
CA LEU A 319 -3.16 -6.06 34.39
C LEU A 319 -4.51 -5.38 34.71
N TYR A 320 -4.51 -4.04 34.83
CA TYR A 320 -5.72 -3.30 35.13
C TYR A 320 -5.63 -1.88 34.57
N ASN A 321 -6.55 -1.50 33.70
CA ASN A 321 -6.60 -0.19 33.06
C ASN A 321 -8.05 0.30 32.88
N PRO A 322 -8.75 0.63 33.98
CA PRO A 322 -10.18 0.98 33.94
C PRO A 322 -10.45 2.34 33.28
N THR A 323 -9.41 3.12 33.03
CA THR A 323 -9.47 4.43 32.36
C THR A 323 -9.00 4.38 30.91
N GLY A 324 -8.61 3.19 30.41
CA GLY A 324 -8.29 2.98 29.01
C GLY A 324 -9.50 3.33 28.15
N LEU A 325 -9.28 4.12 27.11
CA LEU A 325 -10.33 4.51 26.16
C LEU A 325 -10.29 3.67 24.88
N GLY A 326 -9.25 2.84 24.73
CA GLY A 326 -9.09 1.95 23.59
C GLY A 326 -9.99 0.73 23.67
N ASP A 327 -9.86 -0.12 22.66
CA ASP A 327 -10.59 -1.37 22.56
C ASP A 327 -10.39 -2.23 23.82
N ARG A 328 -11.50 -2.81 24.28
CA ARG A 328 -11.53 -3.61 25.51
C ARG A 328 -10.72 -4.91 25.36
N VAL A 329 -9.98 -5.30 26.39
CA VAL A 329 -9.32 -6.61 26.48
C VAL A 329 -9.98 -7.50 27.54
N SER A 330 -9.79 -8.81 27.44
CA SER A 330 -10.14 -9.75 28.51
C SER A 330 -8.97 -9.95 29.48
N ASP A 331 -9.26 -10.57 30.62
CA ASP A 331 -8.25 -11.14 31.52
C ASP A 331 -7.23 -12.00 30.74
N TYR A 332 -6.03 -12.11 31.31
CA TYR A 332 -4.91 -12.90 30.79
C TYR A 332 -4.35 -12.45 29.43
N VAL A 333 -4.72 -11.25 28.95
CA VAL A 333 -4.04 -10.56 27.85
C VAL A 333 -2.96 -9.65 28.43
N ASN A 334 -1.68 -9.97 28.19
CA ASN A 334 -0.58 -9.12 28.61
C ASN A 334 -0.39 -8.01 27.57
N TYR A 335 -0.95 -6.83 27.81
CA TYR A 335 -0.97 -5.72 26.86
C TYR A 335 0.00 -4.58 27.19
N PHE A 336 0.79 -4.69 28.26
CA PHE A 336 1.74 -3.66 28.69
C PHE A 336 3.20 -4.11 28.53
N PRO A 337 4.07 -3.32 27.88
CA PRO A 337 3.81 -1.97 27.36
C PRO A 337 2.86 -1.97 26.16
N TRP A 338 2.04 -0.91 26.03
CA TRP A 338 1.33 -0.59 24.78
C TRP A 338 1.96 0.67 24.18
N THR A 339 1.81 0.88 22.87
CA THR A 339 2.55 1.93 22.16
C THR A 339 2.00 3.34 22.37
N GLY A 340 0.70 3.45 22.65
CA GLY A 340 0.00 4.74 22.83
C GLY A 340 -0.11 5.59 21.55
N THR A 341 0.38 5.09 20.43
CA THR A 341 0.36 5.74 19.11
C THR A 341 0.02 4.70 18.04
N ILE A 342 -0.74 5.09 17.00
CA ILE A 342 -1.09 4.20 15.89
C ILE A 342 0.21 3.67 15.27
N ILE A 343 0.43 2.36 15.40
CA ILE A 343 1.50 1.68 14.68
C ILE A 343 1.05 1.63 13.22
N GLY A 344 1.85 2.15 12.29
CA GLY A 344 1.48 2.06 10.87
C GLY A 344 0.97 3.34 10.21
N GLN A 345 0.86 4.47 10.93
CA GLN A 345 0.68 5.76 10.26
C GLN A 345 1.65 6.77 10.87
N THR A 346 2.61 7.22 10.08
CA THR A 346 3.45 8.37 10.42
C THR A 346 2.57 9.63 10.48
N ALA A 347 2.93 10.60 11.30
CA ALA A 347 2.16 11.84 11.39
C ALA A 347 2.17 12.56 10.04
N THR A 348 1.06 13.24 9.73
CA THR A 348 0.99 14.15 8.59
C THR A 348 2.15 15.15 8.62
N PRO A 349 2.96 15.24 7.55
CA PRO A 349 4.05 16.21 7.48
C PRO A 349 3.54 17.63 7.64
N LYS A 350 4.34 18.50 8.26
CA LYS A 350 3.98 19.89 8.57
C LYS A 350 5.04 20.85 8.09
N GLY A 351 4.63 22.10 7.84
CA GLY A 351 5.54 23.16 7.42
C GLY A 351 6.11 22.93 6.04
N LEU A 352 5.38 22.24 5.16
CA LEU A 352 5.72 22.18 3.75
C LEU A 352 5.79 23.61 3.20
N SER A 353 6.88 23.90 2.50
CA SER A 353 7.13 25.15 1.80
C SER A 353 7.77 24.85 0.45
N GLY A 354 7.61 25.76 -0.51
CA GLY A 354 8.12 25.60 -1.86
C GLY A 354 8.63 26.92 -2.40
N THR A 355 9.92 26.96 -2.74
CA THR A 355 10.56 28.11 -3.39
C THR A 355 10.61 27.82 -4.90
N PRO A 356 9.84 28.56 -5.73
CA PRO A 356 9.90 28.38 -7.17
C PRO A 356 11.28 28.76 -7.73
N GLY A 357 11.59 28.30 -8.94
CA GLY A 357 12.78 28.62 -9.71
C GLY A 357 12.54 28.36 -11.20
N ASN A 358 13.55 28.59 -12.04
CA ASN A 358 13.43 28.31 -13.48
C ASN A 358 13.21 26.80 -13.72
N ARG A 359 11.98 26.43 -14.11
CA ARG A 359 11.52 25.06 -14.37
C ARG A 359 11.65 24.10 -13.18
N VAL A 360 11.74 24.66 -11.96
CA VAL A 360 11.97 23.91 -10.72
C VAL A 360 11.14 24.47 -9.56
N ILE A 361 10.91 23.64 -8.54
CA ILE A 361 10.44 24.07 -7.21
C ILE A 361 11.28 23.31 -6.18
N CYS A 362 11.93 24.03 -5.27
CA CYS A 362 12.62 23.43 -4.13
C CYS A 362 11.67 23.36 -2.94
N LEU A 363 11.48 22.16 -2.41
CA LEU A 363 10.57 21.87 -1.31
C LEU A 363 11.36 21.65 -0.03
N ASP A 364 10.83 22.17 1.07
CA ASP A 364 11.34 21.96 2.42
C ASP A 364 10.19 21.69 3.39
N TRP A 365 10.40 20.82 4.39
CA TRP A 365 9.40 20.50 5.41
C TRP A 365 10.03 20.12 6.75
N ASN A 366 9.23 20.12 7.82
CA ASN A 366 9.69 19.70 9.14
C ASN A 366 9.88 18.18 9.22
N THR A 367 10.95 17.74 9.87
CA THR A 367 11.21 16.33 10.19
C THR A 367 10.06 15.70 10.97
N ASN A 368 9.64 14.53 10.50
CA ASN A 368 8.85 13.56 11.24
C ASN A 368 9.76 12.76 12.18
N THR A 369 9.37 12.56 13.44
CA THR A 369 10.26 12.00 14.49
C THR A 369 9.98 10.54 14.82
N GLU A 370 9.07 9.88 14.10
CA GLU A 370 8.70 8.50 14.35
C GLU A 370 9.91 7.57 14.10
N PRO A 371 10.21 6.63 15.01
CA PRO A 371 11.35 5.72 14.87
C PRO A 371 11.22 4.76 13.68
N PHE A 372 10.02 4.67 13.08
CA PHE A 372 9.67 3.84 11.94
C PHE A 372 9.41 4.64 10.66
N LEU A 373 9.82 5.92 10.57
CA LEU A 373 9.72 6.72 9.35
C LEU A 373 10.59 6.13 8.23
N GLY A 374 9.97 5.74 7.13
CA GLY A 374 10.61 5.13 5.96
C GLY A 374 10.93 6.13 4.84
N GLY A 375 10.18 7.24 4.73
CA GLY A 375 10.39 8.26 3.71
C GLY A 375 9.17 9.15 3.51
N TYR A 376 9.10 9.84 2.38
CA TYR A 376 7.99 10.71 2.01
C TYR A 376 7.52 10.48 0.57
N LYS A 377 6.27 10.84 0.29
CA LYS A 377 5.73 10.92 -1.07
C LYS A 377 5.33 12.34 -1.37
N ILE A 378 5.67 12.81 -2.57
CA ILE A 378 5.43 14.16 -3.05
C ILE A 378 4.42 14.09 -4.18
N TYR A 379 3.29 14.75 -3.99
CA TYR A 379 2.18 14.81 -4.93
C TYR A 379 2.10 16.20 -5.53
N TYR A 380 2.04 16.30 -6.86
CA TYR A 380 1.85 17.58 -7.52
C TYR A 380 1.00 17.52 -8.78
N GLY A 381 0.34 18.63 -9.11
CA GLY A 381 -0.53 18.76 -10.28
C GLY A 381 -0.86 20.22 -10.58
N THR A 382 -1.59 20.48 -11.66
CA THR A 382 -1.97 21.84 -12.09
C THR A 382 -3.39 22.24 -11.66
N SER A 383 -4.02 21.43 -10.81
CA SER A 383 -5.37 21.66 -10.28
C SER A 383 -5.38 21.42 -8.76
N PRO A 384 -6.04 22.27 -7.95
CA PRO A 384 -6.10 22.07 -6.50
C PRO A 384 -6.72 20.72 -6.14
N GLY A 385 -6.08 20.00 -5.21
CA GLY A 385 -6.53 18.70 -4.71
C GLY A 385 -6.50 17.55 -5.73
N SER A 386 -5.96 17.78 -6.93
CA SER A 386 -5.85 16.77 -7.99
C SER A 386 -4.41 16.72 -8.50
N TYR A 387 -3.68 15.74 -7.98
CA TYR A 387 -2.26 15.55 -8.25
C TYR A 387 -2.09 14.51 -9.36
N GLY A 388 -1.49 14.92 -10.48
CA GLY A 388 -1.26 14.07 -11.65
C GLY A 388 0.12 13.41 -11.67
N PHE A 389 1.00 13.82 -10.76
CA PHE A 389 2.39 13.38 -10.64
C PHE A 389 2.72 13.00 -9.20
N LEU A 390 3.61 12.02 -9.04
CA LEU A 390 4.04 11.44 -7.77
C LEU A 390 5.54 11.14 -7.80
N GLU A 391 6.26 11.56 -6.76
CA GLU A 391 7.65 11.17 -6.50
C GLU A 391 7.79 10.58 -5.10
N VAL A 392 8.59 9.53 -4.93
CA VAL A 392 8.88 8.90 -3.63
C VAL A 392 10.32 9.24 -3.25
N VAL A 393 10.52 9.72 -2.04
CA VAL A 393 11.83 10.15 -1.53
C VAL A 393 12.15 9.46 -0.21
N ASP A 394 13.44 9.27 0.05
CA ASP A 394 13.94 8.71 1.31
C ASP A 394 13.61 9.63 2.50
N ASN A 395 14.06 9.24 3.71
CA ASN A 395 13.93 10.06 4.92
C ASN A 395 14.80 11.33 4.85
N THR A 396 14.30 12.31 4.11
CA THR A 396 14.87 13.63 3.85
C THR A 396 13.87 14.70 4.29
N THR A 397 14.32 15.94 4.39
CA THR A 397 13.47 17.09 4.73
C THR A 397 13.36 18.11 3.61
N SER A 398 13.95 17.79 2.45
CA SER A 398 13.93 18.65 1.28
C SER A 398 14.03 17.85 0.00
N HIS A 399 13.48 18.39 -1.09
CA HIS A 399 13.53 17.79 -2.42
C HIS A 399 13.37 18.83 -3.53
N LYS A 400 14.05 18.64 -4.66
CA LYS A 400 13.98 19.53 -5.83
C LYS A 400 13.13 18.91 -6.93
N LEU A 401 11.93 19.45 -7.14
CA LEU A 401 11.10 19.13 -8.30
C LEU A 401 11.70 19.80 -9.55
N THR A 402 11.85 19.04 -10.64
CA THR A 402 12.46 19.50 -11.88
C THR A 402 11.60 19.19 -13.10
N GLY A 403 11.93 19.78 -14.25
CA GLY A 403 11.19 19.53 -15.50
C GLY A 403 9.82 20.19 -15.56
N LEU A 404 9.56 21.14 -14.65
CA LEU A 404 8.30 21.89 -14.61
C LEU A 404 8.25 22.92 -15.73
N SER A 405 7.05 23.39 -16.06
CA SER A 405 6.85 24.49 -17.01
C SER A 405 6.74 25.82 -16.26
N ASN A 406 7.47 26.84 -16.69
CA ASN A 406 7.33 28.19 -16.16
C ASN A 406 5.92 28.74 -16.42
N GLU A 407 5.51 29.71 -15.62
CA GLU A 407 4.18 30.35 -15.61
C GLU A 407 3.00 29.40 -15.33
N THR A 408 3.28 28.12 -15.09
CA THR A 408 2.26 27.12 -14.77
C THR A 408 2.13 26.97 -13.26
N THR A 409 0.95 27.24 -12.72
CA THR A 409 0.71 27.04 -11.29
C THR A 409 0.61 25.56 -10.94
N TYR A 410 1.42 25.14 -9.97
CA TYR A 410 1.40 23.80 -9.40
C TYR A 410 0.88 23.82 -7.96
N TYR A 411 0.11 22.80 -7.65
CA TYR A 411 -0.41 22.49 -6.32
C TYR A 411 0.34 21.27 -5.80
N ILE A 412 0.97 21.38 -4.62
CA ILE A 412 1.87 20.37 -4.07
C ILE A 412 1.44 20.00 -2.65
N ALA A 413 1.39 18.71 -2.35
CA ALA A 413 1.24 18.19 -1.00
C ALA A 413 2.18 17.01 -0.79
N ILE A 414 2.55 16.74 0.47
CA ILE A 414 3.40 15.60 0.82
C ILE A 414 2.72 14.70 1.85
N SER A 415 3.05 13.42 1.83
CA SER A 415 2.76 12.49 2.93
C SER A 415 4.05 11.85 3.43
N SER A 416 4.03 11.40 4.67
CA SER A 416 5.08 10.55 5.21
C SER A 416 4.68 9.08 5.04
N MET A 417 5.69 8.21 4.96
CA MET A 417 5.50 6.78 4.83
C MET A 417 6.38 6.08 5.86
N ASN A 418 5.87 5.04 6.51
CA ASN A 418 6.69 4.22 7.41
C ASN A 418 7.56 3.20 6.66
N THR A 419 8.43 2.48 7.38
CA THR A 419 9.25 1.38 6.83
C THR A 419 8.46 0.17 6.34
N LEU A 420 7.13 0.18 6.49
CA LEU A 420 6.19 -0.84 6.02
C LEU A 420 5.30 -0.32 4.87
N GLY A 421 5.65 0.82 4.28
CA GLY A 421 4.95 1.39 3.12
C GLY A 421 3.58 2.00 3.39
N ALA A 422 3.17 2.13 4.66
CA ALA A 422 1.92 2.75 5.05
C ALA A 422 2.05 4.27 5.14
N GLU A 423 1.06 4.97 4.60
CA GLU A 423 1.12 6.39 4.28
C GLU A 423 0.24 7.24 5.22
N SER A 424 0.73 8.43 5.59
CA SER A 424 -0.02 9.43 6.36
C SER A 424 -1.13 10.09 5.53
N LEU A 425 -1.96 10.93 6.18
CA LEU A 425 -2.72 11.93 5.44
C LEU A 425 -1.75 12.92 4.75
N LEU A 426 -2.20 13.54 3.67
CA LEU A 426 -1.46 14.62 3.00
C LEU A 426 -1.30 15.83 3.93
N SER A 427 -0.20 16.54 3.77
CA SER A 427 0.04 17.86 4.35
C SER A 427 -0.98 18.87 3.84
N GLU A 428 -0.98 20.06 4.46
CA GLU A 428 -1.57 21.24 3.81
C GLU A 428 -0.94 21.41 2.41
N GLU A 429 -1.80 21.70 1.43
CA GLU A 429 -1.39 21.94 0.06
C GLU A 429 -0.73 23.32 -0.05
N ILE A 430 0.42 23.36 -0.71
CA ILE A 430 1.08 24.62 -1.11
C ILE A 430 0.84 24.89 -2.58
N VAL A 431 0.93 26.16 -2.95
CA VAL A 431 0.81 26.63 -4.33
C VAL A 431 2.11 27.30 -4.72
N ALA A 432 2.71 26.88 -5.83
CA ALA A 432 3.92 27.48 -6.37
C ALA A 432 3.83 27.55 -7.90
N THR A 433 4.30 28.65 -8.47
CA THR A 433 4.37 28.85 -9.92
C THR A 433 5.85 29.00 -10.25
N PRO A 434 6.50 27.96 -10.84
CA PRO A 434 7.83 28.11 -11.41
C PRO A 434 7.78 29.29 -12.37
N ASP A 435 8.82 30.09 -12.32
CA ASP A 435 8.97 31.20 -13.23
C ASP A 435 10.43 31.21 -13.65
N VAL A 436 10.72 31.87 -14.77
CA VAL A 436 12.08 32.36 -14.95
C VAL A 436 12.31 33.28 -13.77
N PHE A 437 13.08 32.81 -12.79
CA PHE A 437 13.46 33.66 -11.68
C PHE A 437 14.27 34.79 -12.30
N GLU A 438 13.63 35.95 -12.37
CA GLU A 438 14.23 37.25 -12.53
C GLU A 438 14.32 37.88 -11.12
N PRO A 439 15.12 37.39 -10.16
CA PRO A 439 15.95 38.36 -9.49
C PRO A 439 17.00 38.70 -10.52
N LEU A 440 17.02 39.92 -11.04
CA LEU A 440 18.24 40.46 -11.66
C LEU A 440 19.37 40.10 -10.69
N LEU A 441 20.16 39.08 -11.04
CA LEU A 441 21.41 38.85 -10.35
C LEU A 441 22.14 40.16 -10.61
N ARG A 442 22.34 41.00 -9.58
CA ARG A 442 22.75 42.39 -9.85
C ARG A 442 24.04 42.38 -10.66
N GLY A 443 23.94 42.84 -11.90
CA GLY A 443 25.02 42.79 -12.87
C GLY A 443 25.05 41.58 -13.79
N ASP A 444 23.96 40.82 -13.92
CA ASP A 444 23.61 40.01 -15.09
C ASP A 444 22.90 40.95 -16.07
N PHE A 445 23.59 41.33 -17.14
CA PHE A 445 23.12 42.31 -18.12
C PHE A 445 22.57 41.67 -19.39
N ASP A 446 22.91 40.41 -19.66
CA ASP A 446 22.44 39.68 -20.83
C ASP A 446 21.33 38.64 -20.54
N ASP A 447 20.83 38.64 -19.31
CA ASP A 447 19.71 37.86 -18.79
C ASP A 447 19.94 36.34 -18.92
N ASP A 448 21.19 35.89 -18.87
CA ASP A 448 21.55 34.47 -19.03
C ASP A 448 21.70 33.71 -17.70
N CYS A 449 21.47 34.43 -16.59
CA CYS A 449 21.45 33.97 -15.21
C CYS A 449 22.82 33.63 -14.61
N ASP A 450 23.89 34.20 -15.15
CA ASP A 450 25.21 34.19 -14.52
C ASP A 450 25.81 35.61 -14.44
N VAL A 451 27.01 35.78 -13.88
CA VAL A 451 27.74 37.07 -13.96
C VAL A 451 29.15 36.77 -14.40
N ASP A 452 29.38 36.82 -15.69
CA ASP A 452 30.64 36.41 -16.30
C ASP A 452 31.34 37.55 -17.07
N GLY A 453 32.24 37.17 -17.98
CA GLY A 453 33.00 38.13 -18.77
C GLY A 453 32.17 38.96 -19.74
N TYR A 454 30.97 38.52 -20.13
CA TYR A 454 30.05 39.28 -20.97
C TYR A 454 29.42 40.43 -20.18
N ASP A 455 28.94 40.15 -18.97
CA ASP A 455 28.39 41.17 -18.07
C ASP A 455 29.40 42.23 -17.65
N LEU A 456 30.63 41.78 -17.34
CA LEU A 456 31.71 42.69 -17.00
C LEU A 456 32.08 43.58 -18.19
N ALA A 457 31.96 43.07 -19.42
CA ALA A 457 32.23 43.85 -20.62
C ALA A 457 31.15 44.92 -20.86
N GLU A 458 29.88 44.61 -20.56
CA GLU A 458 28.78 45.57 -20.62
C GLU A 458 28.90 46.64 -19.53
N PHE A 459 29.17 46.25 -18.28
CA PHE A 459 29.45 47.22 -17.21
C PHE A 459 30.63 48.14 -17.54
N ALA A 460 31.71 47.59 -18.11
CA ALA A 460 32.88 48.37 -18.49
C ALA A 460 32.62 49.37 -19.62
N PHE A 461 31.54 49.21 -20.41
CA PHE A 461 31.13 50.18 -21.43
C PHE A 461 30.60 51.48 -20.80
N ASP A 462 29.90 51.37 -19.68
CA ASP A 462 29.32 52.51 -18.96
C ASP A 462 30.24 53.06 -17.86
N PHE A 463 31.26 52.32 -17.42
CA PHE A 463 32.15 52.75 -16.34
C PHE A 463 32.85 54.10 -16.62
N GLY A 464 32.61 55.07 -15.74
CA GLY A 464 33.09 56.45 -15.81
C GLY A 464 32.15 57.42 -16.55
N ARG A 465 30.97 56.97 -16.99
CA ARG A 465 29.90 57.86 -17.47
C ARG A 465 29.31 58.64 -16.30
N THR A 466 28.90 59.87 -16.56
CA THR A 466 28.25 60.77 -15.58
C THR A 466 27.01 61.45 -16.18
N ASP A 467 26.44 60.87 -17.23
CA ASP A 467 25.40 61.45 -18.08
C ASP A 467 24.15 60.56 -18.17
N CYS A 468 23.91 59.76 -17.12
CA CYS A 468 22.84 58.76 -17.04
C CYS A 468 21.42 59.37 -16.88
N ASP A 469 21.28 60.68 -17.09
CA ASP A 469 20.04 61.46 -17.01
C ASP A 469 19.49 61.94 -18.38
N LEU A 470 20.23 61.72 -19.48
CA LEU A 470 19.89 62.22 -20.83
C LEU A 470 19.03 61.27 -21.68
N GLY A 471 18.34 60.31 -21.05
CA GLY A 471 17.45 59.37 -21.74
C GLY A 471 18.17 58.19 -22.39
N GLU A 472 19.48 58.06 -22.18
CA GLU A 472 20.22 56.82 -22.36
C GLU A 472 20.27 56.10 -21.01
N ARG A 473 19.87 54.83 -20.97
CA ARG A 473 19.98 54.01 -19.76
C ARG A 473 21.46 53.68 -19.55
N CYS A 474 21.99 53.96 -18.38
CA CYS A 474 23.20 53.33 -17.88
C CYS A 474 22.73 52.11 -17.08
N GLU A 475 22.80 50.92 -17.65
CA GLU A 475 22.30 49.72 -16.96
C GLU A 475 23.18 49.43 -15.72
N GLY A 476 24.42 49.94 -15.70
CA GLY A 476 25.37 49.79 -14.58
C GLY A 476 25.27 50.79 -13.41
N ASP A 477 24.31 51.72 -13.40
CA ASP A 477 24.07 52.66 -12.27
C ASP A 477 23.23 51.96 -11.18
N PHE A 478 23.90 51.27 -10.25
CA PHE A 478 23.29 50.40 -9.27
C PHE A 478 22.83 51.11 -7.99
N ASP A 479 23.38 52.28 -7.69
CA ASP A 479 23.01 53.09 -6.53
C ASP A 479 22.11 54.30 -6.88
N ALA A 480 21.82 54.49 -8.17
CA ALA A 480 20.90 55.45 -8.76
C ALA A 480 21.32 56.92 -8.52
N ASP A 481 22.63 57.19 -8.52
CA ASP A 481 23.19 58.52 -8.36
C ASP A 481 23.51 59.26 -9.67
N LEU A 482 23.18 58.62 -10.81
CA LEU A 482 23.28 59.12 -12.18
C LEU A 482 24.69 59.11 -12.77
N ASP A 483 25.62 58.36 -12.18
CA ASP A 483 26.88 58.00 -12.80
C ASP A 483 27.15 56.48 -12.66
N VAL A 484 28.23 56.00 -13.30
CA VAL A 484 28.68 54.61 -13.12
C VAL A 484 30.13 54.65 -12.68
N ASP A 485 30.38 54.38 -11.40
CA ASP A 485 31.69 54.58 -10.81
C ASP A 485 32.16 53.42 -9.90
N GLY A 486 33.18 53.68 -9.08
CA GLY A 486 33.74 52.67 -8.19
C GLY A 486 32.73 52.15 -7.13
N THR A 487 31.66 52.89 -6.88
CA THR A 487 30.57 52.55 -5.97
C THR A 487 29.67 51.49 -6.60
N ASP A 488 29.35 51.60 -7.87
CA ASP A 488 28.63 50.57 -8.63
C ASP A 488 29.45 49.31 -8.84
N LEU A 489 30.76 49.47 -9.09
CA LEU A 489 31.67 48.33 -9.21
C LEU A 489 31.75 47.52 -7.89
N ALA A 490 31.58 48.18 -6.74
CA ALA A 490 31.52 47.49 -5.45
C ALA A 490 30.25 46.66 -5.27
N VAL A 491 29.21 46.89 -6.10
CA VAL A 491 27.97 46.09 -6.17
C VAL A 491 28.13 44.92 -7.13
N LEU A 492 28.79 45.11 -8.29
CA LEU A 492 29.06 44.03 -9.27
C LEU A 492 30.10 43.01 -8.77
N GLY A 493 31.17 43.50 -8.13
CA GLY A 493 32.34 42.68 -7.76
C GLY A 493 32.04 41.42 -6.93
N PRO A 494 31.14 41.45 -5.93
CA PRO A 494 30.74 40.28 -5.17
C PRO A 494 29.99 39.20 -5.98
N ASN A 495 29.37 39.57 -7.11
CA ASN A 495 28.55 38.65 -7.92
C ASN A 495 29.35 38.05 -9.09
N PHE A 496 30.44 38.68 -9.51
CA PHE A 496 31.27 38.20 -10.63
C PHE A 496 31.86 36.80 -10.38
N GLY A 497 31.61 35.88 -11.32
CA GLY A 497 32.02 34.48 -11.25
C GLY A 497 30.93 33.52 -10.74
N ILE A 498 29.71 34.01 -10.48
CA ILE A 498 28.51 33.16 -10.43
C ILE A 498 28.31 32.60 -11.84
N THR A 499 28.10 31.27 -11.95
CA THR A 499 28.07 30.52 -13.22
C THR A 499 26.77 29.73 -13.42
N GLU A 500 25.83 29.84 -12.48
CA GLU A 500 24.51 29.22 -12.51
C GLU A 500 23.54 30.08 -11.69
N CYS A 501 22.25 30.08 -12.04
CA CYS A 501 21.21 30.72 -11.22
C CYS A 501 21.38 30.31 -9.75
N PRO A 502 21.18 31.20 -8.76
CA PRO A 502 21.06 30.80 -7.37
C PRO A 502 19.95 29.74 -7.24
N ALA A 503 20.36 28.48 -7.14
CA ALA A 503 19.46 27.36 -7.09
C ALA A 503 18.93 27.25 -5.66
N CYS A 504 17.85 27.96 -5.38
CA CYS A 504 17.09 27.86 -4.12
C CYS A 504 17.95 28.20 -2.88
N GLU A 505 17.90 29.45 -2.43
CA GLU A 505 18.39 29.82 -1.08
C GLU A 505 17.38 29.48 0.02
#